data_AF-X1DJ19-F1
#
_entry.id   AF-X1DJ19-F1
#
_cell.length_a   1.000
_cell.length_b   1.000
_cell.length_c   1.000
_cell.angle_alpha   90.00
_cell.angle_beta   90.00
_cell.angle_gamma   90.00
#
_symmetry.space_group_name_H-M   'P 1'
#
loop_
_entity.id
_entity.type
_entity.pdbx_description
1 polymer ?
#
loop_
_entity_poly.entity_id
_entity_poly.type
_entity_poly.pdbx_seq_one_letter_code
_entity_poly.pdbx_strand_id
1 'polypeptide(L)'
;MCKFSFDAVIFDLDGVITQTAEIHSQAWKIMFDDFLLNIAKGKKESFKPFDLKEDYLNYVDGKPRYKGVESFLKSRGVTLPYGKHEDPPAKNTICGLGNRKNVLFKKLLKCTEVKVFVTTIDFIKELKSKGIKIGVASSSESCKKILVKTGLFKLFDAFIDGLVSKKLNLKGKPEPDIFLTACDKLGVDRKRCVIVEDAVSGVQAGKKGGFGLVLGIDRQKKEKYLKANGADLVVKDLGELNFYSIEQCFKEKQETERWSICYNDYSQEEESIRESLCTVGNGYFGTRGAIEESKANGINYPGTYIAGIYNRLKTKIEGRLIENEDMVNCPNWLLLTFKIGKGEWIDLNRVGIISFERKLNLKKGILFRKVIIKDDKNRETLIESSRIASMANPHIGAIKYTIT
;
A
#
# COMPACT_ATOMS: atom_id res chain seq x y z
N MET A 1 -2.17 32.01 5.16
CA MET A 1 -3.04 30.92 4.63
C MET A 1 -2.24 30.14 3.60
N CYS A 2 -2.28 28.81 3.61
CA CYS A 2 -1.66 28.01 2.55
C CYS A 2 -2.40 28.22 1.23
N LYS A 3 -1.66 28.47 0.15
CA LYS A 3 -2.19 28.82 -1.18
C LYS A 3 -2.80 27.63 -1.92
N PHE A 4 -2.40 26.40 -1.59
CA PHE A 4 -2.76 25.15 -2.28
C PHE A 4 -3.12 24.05 -1.28
N SER A 5 -3.66 22.93 -1.76
CA SER A 5 -4.06 21.82 -0.89
C SER A 5 -2.89 21.02 -0.30
N PHE A 6 -1.74 21.05 -0.96
CA PHE A 6 -0.49 20.44 -0.49
C PHE A 6 0.66 21.45 -0.51
N ASP A 7 1.68 21.23 0.34
CA ASP A 7 2.82 22.13 0.52
C ASP A 7 4.14 21.52 0.05
N ALA A 8 4.21 20.19 -0.05
CA ALA A 8 5.43 19.51 -0.46
C ALA A 8 5.19 18.23 -1.26
N VAL A 9 6.18 17.86 -2.06
CA VAL A 9 6.26 16.58 -2.75
C VAL A 9 7.61 15.92 -2.42
N ILE A 10 7.57 14.67 -1.97
CA ILE A 10 8.76 13.88 -1.66
C ILE A 10 8.86 12.75 -2.68
N PHE A 11 9.98 12.73 -3.40
CA PHE A 11 10.25 11.75 -4.44
C PHE A 11 11.19 10.67 -3.93
N ASP A 12 10.97 9.40 -4.31
CA ASP A 12 12.08 8.45 -4.35
C ASP A 12 13.09 8.84 -5.44
N LEU A 13 14.26 8.22 -5.42
CA LEU A 13 15.32 8.49 -6.38
C LEU A 13 15.33 7.49 -7.52
N ASP A 14 15.34 6.20 -7.20
CA ASP A 14 15.58 5.13 -8.16
C ASP A 14 14.23 4.82 -8.84
N GLY A 15 14.17 4.79 -10.17
CA GLY A 15 12.91 4.55 -10.91
C GLY A 15 11.96 5.76 -10.99
N VAL A 16 12.13 6.76 -10.12
CA VAL A 16 11.36 8.01 -10.13
C VAL A 16 12.14 9.18 -10.76
N ILE A 17 13.30 9.53 -10.21
CA ILE A 17 14.15 10.64 -10.69
C ILE A 17 15.22 10.09 -11.65
N THR A 18 15.79 8.93 -11.35
CA THR A 18 16.95 8.37 -12.04
C THR A 18 16.73 6.95 -12.54
N GLN A 19 17.40 6.60 -13.64
CA GLN A 19 17.35 5.28 -14.26
C GLN A 19 18.55 4.44 -13.81
N THR A 20 18.61 4.10 -12.53
CA THR A 20 19.72 3.34 -11.91
C THR A 20 19.48 1.83 -11.87
N ALA A 21 18.30 1.37 -12.30
CA ALA A 21 17.91 -0.04 -12.29
C ALA A 21 18.91 -0.93 -13.03
N GLU A 22 19.42 -0.48 -14.18
CA GLU A 22 20.41 -1.23 -14.96
C GLU A 22 21.76 -1.36 -14.23
N ILE A 23 22.22 -0.29 -13.57
CA ILE A 23 23.45 -0.33 -12.76
C ILE A 23 23.25 -1.27 -11.55
N HIS A 24 22.06 -1.27 -10.95
CA HIS A 24 21.72 -2.19 -9.87
C HIS A 24 21.69 -3.64 -10.32
N SER A 25 21.04 -3.95 -11.45
CA SER A 25 20.92 -5.31 -11.96
C SER A 25 22.29 -5.87 -12.38
N GLN A 26 23.14 -5.05 -13.02
CA GLN A 26 24.52 -5.41 -13.33
C GLN A 26 25.35 -5.66 -12.06
N ALA A 27 25.24 -4.82 -11.03
CA ALA A 27 25.95 -5.01 -9.77
C ALA A 27 25.53 -6.32 -9.06
N TRP A 28 24.23 -6.67 -9.13
CA TRP A 28 23.73 -7.95 -8.62
C TRP A 28 24.30 -9.12 -9.41
N LYS A 29 24.25 -9.08 -10.74
CA LYS A 29 24.78 -10.14 -11.60
C LYS A 29 26.24 -10.40 -11.32
N ILE A 30 27.09 -9.37 -11.32
CA ILE A 30 28.53 -9.53 -11.06
C ILE A 30 28.76 -10.18 -9.69
N MET A 31 28.03 -9.75 -8.67
CA MET A 31 28.16 -10.28 -7.31
C MET A 31 27.74 -11.75 -7.23
N PHE A 32 26.56 -12.09 -7.75
CA PHE A 32 26.03 -13.46 -7.70
C PHE A 32 26.82 -14.41 -8.58
N ASP A 33 27.21 -13.99 -9.79
CA ASP A 33 28.02 -14.83 -10.69
C ASP A 33 29.38 -15.13 -10.07
N ASP A 34 30.07 -14.14 -9.51
CA ASP A 34 31.33 -14.34 -8.77
C ASP A 34 31.15 -15.34 -7.61
N PHE A 35 30.11 -15.18 -6.81
CA PHE A 35 29.83 -16.07 -5.68
C PHE A 35 29.50 -17.50 -6.13
N LEU A 36 28.62 -17.66 -7.13
CA LEU A 36 28.19 -18.96 -7.65
C LEU A 36 29.34 -19.69 -8.37
N LEU A 37 30.21 -18.97 -9.09
CA LEU A 37 31.41 -19.55 -9.70
C LEU A 37 32.34 -20.14 -8.63
N ASN A 38 32.53 -19.44 -7.52
CA ASN A 38 33.37 -19.92 -6.43
C ASN A 38 32.78 -21.18 -5.76
N ILE A 39 31.45 -21.26 -5.61
CA ILE A 39 30.79 -22.48 -5.11
C ILE A 39 30.92 -23.64 -6.11
N ALA A 40 30.63 -23.39 -7.40
CA ALA A 40 30.67 -24.42 -8.44
C ALA A 40 32.07 -25.06 -8.56
N LYS A 41 33.13 -24.24 -8.48
CA LYS A 41 34.53 -24.72 -8.42
C LYS A 41 34.80 -25.62 -7.21
N GLY A 42 34.23 -25.28 -6.05
CA GLY A 42 34.39 -26.07 -4.82
C GLY A 42 33.61 -27.39 -4.80
N LYS A 43 32.46 -27.45 -5.50
CA LYS A 43 31.54 -28.62 -5.48
C LYS A 43 31.57 -29.49 -6.73
N LYS A 44 32.29 -29.12 -7.79
CA LYS A 44 32.25 -29.76 -9.13
C LYS A 44 30.83 -29.83 -9.74
N GLU A 45 29.99 -28.84 -9.44
CA GLU A 45 28.63 -28.71 -10.00
C GLU A 45 28.60 -27.79 -11.23
N SER A 46 27.54 -27.86 -12.03
CA SER A 46 27.36 -26.99 -13.19
C SER A 46 27.05 -25.55 -12.77
N PHE A 47 27.84 -24.59 -13.28
CA PHE A 47 27.60 -23.18 -13.04
C PHE A 47 26.39 -22.68 -13.86
N LYS A 48 25.35 -22.21 -13.16
CA LYS A 48 24.21 -21.51 -13.78
C LYS A 48 24.23 -20.03 -13.37
N PRO A 49 24.47 -19.09 -14.30
CA PRO A 49 24.58 -17.67 -13.99
C PRO A 49 23.26 -17.09 -13.48
N PHE A 50 23.37 -15.90 -12.88
CA PHE A 50 22.26 -15.02 -12.53
C PHE A 50 21.66 -14.40 -13.79
N ASP A 51 20.38 -14.64 -13.99
CA ASP A 51 19.61 -14.11 -15.12
C ASP A 51 19.03 -12.73 -14.78
N LEU A 52 19.36 -11.72 -15.60
CA LEU A 52 18.92 -10.34 -15.37
C LEU A 52 17.42 -10.11 -15.64
N LYS A 53 16.78 -10.97 -16.41
CA LYS A 53 15.35 -10.86 -16.73
C LYS A 53 14.53 -11.67 -15.74
N GLU A 54 14.87 -12.94 -15.55
CA GLU A 54 14.09 -13.86 -14.73
C GLU A 54 14.46 -13.76 -13.24
N ASP A 55 15.75 -13.94 -12.88
CA ASP A 55 16.13 -14.01 -11.47
C ASP A 55 16.01 -12.65 -10.77
N TYR A 56 16.37 -11.58 -11.47
CA TYR A 56 16.26 -10.22 -10.92
C TYR A 56 14.81 -9.87 -10.56
N LEU A 57 13.88 -10.02 -11.50
CA LEU A 57 12.48 -9.66 -11.29
C LEU A 57 11.81 -10.53 -10.22
N ASN A 58 12.07 -11.85 -10.23
CA ASN A 58 11.40 -12.79 -9.32
C ASN A 58 11.95 -12.75 -7.88
N TYR A 59 13.27 -12.55 -7.72
CA TYR A 59 13.92 -12.75 -6.43
C TYR A 59 14.47 -11.48 -5.79
N VAL A 60 14.81 -10.45 -6.56
CA VAL A 60 15.60 -9.31 -6.06
C VAL A 60 14.85 -7.98 -6.17
N ASP A 61 14.17 -7.73 -7.28
CA ASP A 61 13.50 -6.47 -7.57
C ASP A 61 12.45 -6.14 -6.50
N GLY A 62 12.38 -4.88 -6.10
CA GLY A 62 11.44 -4.39 -5.07
C GLY A 62 11.66 -4.91 -3.64
N LYS A 63 12.66 -5.76 -3.38
CA LYS A 63 12.95 -6.29 -2.03
C LYS A 63 14.10 -5.53 -1.33
N PRO A 64 14.07 -5.43 0.01
CA PRO A 64 15.22 -4.93 0.77
C PRO A 64 16.49 -5.72 0.44
N ARG A 65 17.64 -5.03 0.35
CA ARG A 65 18.92 -5.57 -0.15
C ARG A 65 19.27 -6.98 0.37
N TYR A 66 19.21 -7.19 1.68
CA TYR A 66 19.56 -8.48 2.29
C TYR A 66 18.47 -9.54 2.07
N LYS A 67 17.20 -9.14 2.01
CA LYS A 67 16.09 -10.04 1.64
C LYS A 67 16.17 -10.47 0.18
N GLY A 68 16.66 -9.61 -0.72
CA GLY A 68 16.96 -9.98 -2.11
C GLY A 68 18.03 -11.07 -2.20
N VAL A 69 19.13 -10.94 -1.43
CA VAL A 69 20.17 -11.98 -1.33
C VAL A 69 19.59 -13.29 -0.82
N GLU A 70 18.89 -13.24 0.32
CA GLU A 70 18.26 -14.40 0.94
C GLU A 70 17.31 -15.11 -0.03
N SER A 71 16.42 -14.35 -0.68
CA SER A 71 15.41 -14.87 -1.59
C SER A 71 16.03 -15.55 -2.81
N PHE A 72 17.08 -14.98 -3.39
CA PHE A 72 17.74 -15.57 -4.55
C PHE A 72 18.58 -16.81 -4.17
N LEU A 73 19.35 -16.75 -3.08
CA LEU A 73 20.14 -17.91 -2.67
C LEU A 73 19.25 -19.11 -2.32
N LYS A 74 18.11 -18.85 -1.67
CA LYS A 74 17.10 -19.88 -1.41
C LYS A 74 16.56 -20.52 -2.69
N SER A 75 16.33 -19.76 -3.76
CA SER A 75 15.88 -20.33 -5.04
C SER A 75 16.93 -21.21 -5.73
N ARG A 76 18.20 -21.04 -5.36
CA ARG A 76 19.32 -21.89 -5.81
C ARG A 76 19.71 -22.97 -4.79
N GLY A 77 18.91 -23.18 -3.74
CA GLY A 77 19.19 -24.19 -2.70
C GLY A 77 20.43 -23.88 -1.85
N VAL A 78 20.90 -22.63 -1.86
CA VAL A 78 22.07 -22.19 -1.10
C VAL A 78 21.63 -21.57 0.22
N THR A 79 22.09 -22.15 1.33
CA THR A 79 21.86 -21.61 2.68
C THR A 79 23.13 -20.97 3.20
N LEU A 80 23.05 -19.69 3.58
CA LEU A 80 24.11 -18.96 4.27
C LEU A 80 23.58 -18.41 5.59
N PRO A 81 24.43 -18.24 6.61
CA PRO A 81 24.05 -17.48 7.79
C PRO A 81 23.69 -16.03 7.41
N TYR A 82 22.70 -15.46 8.11
CA TYR A 82 22.26 -14.09 7.85
C TYR A 82 23.42 -13.09 8.00
N GLY A 83 24.19 -13.22 9.08
CA GLY A 83 25.33 -12.35 9.37
C GLY A 83 24.94 -11.08 10.13
N LYS A 84 25.89 -10.15 10.22
CA LYS A 84 25.70 -8.81 10.82
C LYS A 84 25.74 -7.75 9.72
N HIS A 85 25.04 -6.63 9.91
CA HIS A 85 25.00 -5.54 8.93
C HIS A 85 26.38 -4.94 8.63
N GLU A 86 27.30 -5.03 9.60
CA GLU A 86 28.68 -4.55 9.55
C GLU A 86 29.63 -5.59 8.92
N ASP A 87 29.14 -6.78 8.55
CA ASP A 87 29.98 -7.82 7.97
C ASP A 87 30.73 -7.29 6.73
N PRO A 88 32.05 -7.55 6.64
CA PRO A 88 32.83 -7.06 5.53
C PRO A 88 32.37 -7.73 4.22
N PRO A 89 32.47 -7.04 3.06
CA PRO A 89 32.11 -7.57 1.75
C PRO A 89 32.72 -8.94 1.39
N ALA A 90 33.88 -9.28 1.96
CA ALA A 90 34.55 -10.55 1.72
C ALA A 90 33.90 -11.74 2.42
N LYS A 91 33.09 -11.52 3.47
CA LYS A 91 32.49 -12.59 4.27
C LYS A 91 31.28 -13.19 3.56
N ASN A 92 31.19 -14.52 3.55
CA ASN A 92 30.10 -15.26 2.91
C ASN A 92 28.88 -15.39 3.85
N THR A 93 28.27 -14.26 4.16
CA THR A 93 26.96 -14.16 4.83
C THR A 93 25.98 -13.40 3.93
N ILE A 94 24.67 -13.47 4.22
CA ILE A 94 23.65 -12.71 3.49
C ILE A 94 23.98 -11.21 3.54
N CYS A 95 24.35 -10.70 4.72
CA CYS A 95 24.77 -9.31 4.89
C CYS A 95 26.08 -8.99 4.15
N GLY A 96 27.09 -9.86 4.21
CA GLY A 96 28.38 -9.68 3.53
C GLY A 96 28.24 -9.59 2.01
N LEU A 97 27.46 -10.47 1.39
CA LEU A 97 27.18 -10.43 -0.05
C LEU A 97 26.38 -9.17 -0.45
N GLY A 98 25.39 -8.78 0.35
CA GLY A 98 24.67 -7.51 0.16
C GLY A 98 25.61 -6.29 0.21
N ASN A 99 26.59 -6.31 1.12
CA ASN A 99 27.62 -5.28 1.24
C ASN A 99 28.60 -5.32 0.05
N ARG A 100 28.97 -6.50 -0.47
CA ARG A 100 29.76 -6.67 -1.70
C ARG A 100 29.08 -6.07 -2.91
N LYS A 101 27.78 -6.32 -3.11
CA LYS A 101 26.99 -5.67 -4.18
C LYS A 101 27.00 -4.16 -4.06
N ASN A 102 26.91 -3.61 -2.84
CA ASN A 102 26.95 -2.15 -2.63
C ASN A 102 28.31 -1.55 -3.04
N VAL A 103 29.42 -2.25 -2.78
CA VAL A 103 30.76 -1.83 -3.25
C VAL A 103 30.83 -1.86 -4.77
N LEU A 104 30.35 -2.93 -5.42
CA LEU A 104 30.33 -3.05 -6.87
C LEU A 104 29.45 -1.98 -7.52
N PHE A 105 28.26 -1.73 -6.96
CA PHE A 105 27.39 -0.64 -7.41
C PHE A 105 28.08 0.71 -7.34
N LYS A 106 28.74 1.04 -6.22
CA LYS A 106 29.51 2.29 -6.08
C LYS A 106 30.66 2.39 -7.09
N LYS A 107 31.26 1.28 -7.51
CA LYS A 107 32.28 1.25 -8.57
C LYS A 107 31.67 1.51 -9.95
N LEU A 108 30.62 0.77 -10.33
CA LEU A 108 29.92 0.96 -11.61
C LEU A 108 29.38 2.39 -11.73
N LEU A 109 28.79 2.93 -10.66
CA LEU A 109 28.28 4.29 -10.63
C LEU A 109 29.34 5.37 -10.94
N LYS A 110 30.63 5.12 -10.70
CA LYS A 110 31.69 6.06 -11.07
C LYS A 110 31.88 6.10 -12.59
N CYS A 111 31.92 4.95 -13.23
CA CYS A 111 32.25 4.80 -14.65
C CYS A 111 31.04 4.91 -15.58
N THR A 112 29.81 4.76 -15.05
CA THR A 112 28.58 4.79 -15.86
C THR A 112 27.88 6.14 -15.71
N GLU A 113 27.39 6.70 -16.82
CA GLU A 113 26.52 7.88 -16.80
C GLU A 113 25.16 7.54 -16.17
N VAL A 114 24.62 8.42 -15.34
CA VAL A 114 23.31 8.22 -14.72
C VAL A 114 22.27 9.00 -15.50
N LYS A 115 21.41 8.28 -16.21
CA LYS A 115 20.27 8.87 -16.92
C LYS A 115 19.20 9.33 -15.92
N VAL A 116 18.56 10.45 -16.23
CA VAL A 116 17.47 11.03 -15.44
C VAL A 116 16.18 11.02 -16.24
N PHE A 117 15.03 10.94 -15.56
CA PHE A 117 13.73 11.12 -16.22
C PHE A 117 13.46 12.61 -16.42
N VAL A 118 13.62 13.10 -17.65
CA VAL A 118 13.46 14.52 -17.99
C VAL A 118 12.08 15.04 -17.56
N THR A 119 11.03 14.26 -17.81
CA THR A 119 9.65 14.59 -17.41
C THR A 119 9.49 14.76 -15.90
N THR A 120 10.14 13.92 -15.09
CA THR A 120 10.19 14.09 -13.63
C THR A 120 10.88 15.40 -13.24
N ILE A 121 11.99 15.75 -13.90
CA ILE A 121 12.72 16.99 -13.59
C ILE A 121 11.90 18.22 -13.95
N ASP A 122 11.23 18.21 -15.10
CA ASP A 122 10.39 19.32 -15.53
C ASP A 122 9.18 19.49 -14.61
N PHE A 123 8.60 18.38 -14.16
CA PHE A 123 7.55 18.40 -13.15
C PHE A 123 8.04 18.97 -11.80
N ILE A 124 9.24 18.58 -11.33
CA ILE A 124 9.85 19.15 -10.11
C ILE A 124 10.05 20.66 -10.25
N LYS A 125 10.52 21.14 -11.40
CA LYS A 125 10.69 22.58 -11.66
C LYS A 125 9.35 23.32 -11.66
N GLU A 126 8.32 22.73 -12.27
CA GLU A 126 6.96 23.27 -12.25
C GLU A 126 6.48 23.45 -10.80
N LEU A 127 6.59 22.42 -9.96
CA LEU A 127 6.22 22.47 -8.55
C LEU A 127 6.99 23.56 -7.78
N LYS A 128 8.31 23.66 -7.97
CA LYS A 128 9.12 24.73 -7.33
C LYS A 128 8.69 26.12 -7.76
N SER A 129 8.33 26.31 -9.03
CA SER A 129 7.84 27.61 -9.53
C SER A 129 6.54 28.07 -8.84
N LYS A 130 5.76 27.12 -8.28
CA LYS A 130 4.56 27.38 -7.49
C LYS A 130 4.83 27.53 -5.99
N GLY A 131 6.09 27.42 -5.55
CA GLY A 131 6.48 27.51 -4.15
C GLY A 131 6.27 26.22 -3.35
N ILE A 132 6.06 25.08 -4.04
CA ILE A 132 5.97 23.77 -3.39
C ILE A 132 7.38 23.30 -3.01
N LYS A 133 7.53 22.83 -1.78
CA LYS A 133 8.81 22.30 -1.29
C LYS A 133 9.07 20.90 -1.84
N ILE A 134 10.31 20.61 -2.20
CA ILE A 134 10.68 19.35 -2.83
C ILE A 134 11.64 18.58 -1.94
N GLY A 135 11.25 17.35 -1.58
CA GLY A 135 12.07 16.40 -0.86
C GLY A 135 12.52 15.24 -1.74
N VAL A 136 13.63 14.61 -1.38
CA VAL A 136 14.03 13.31 -1.89
C VAL A 136 14.33 12.36 -0.74
N ALA A 137 13.78 11.15 -0.82
CA ALA A 137 13.90 10.13 0.22
C ALA A 137 14.19 8.77 -0.42
N SER A 138 15.41 8.25 -0.24
CA SER A 138 15.85 6.98 -0.83
C SER A 138 16.52 6.07 0.20
N SER A 139 16.25 4.77 0.12
CA SER A 139 16.95 3.76 0.94
C SER A 139 18.42 3.55 0.55
N SER A 140 18.86 4.16 -0.56
CA SER A 140 20.23 4.02 -1.08
C SER A 140 21.21 4.95 -0.36
N GLU A 141 22.36 4.42 0.06
CA GLU A 141 23.49 5.21 0.58
C GLU A 141 24.18 6.05 -0.51
N SER A 142 23.79 5.89 -1.77
CA SER A 142 24.41 6.57 -2.92
C SER A 142 23.60 7.76 -3.41
N CYS A 143 22.44 8.04 -2.80
CA CYS A 143 21.49 9.07 -3.24
C CYS A 143 22.18 10.44 -3.41
N LYS A 144 22.96 10.89 -2.41
CA LYS A 144 23.66 12.19 -2.49
C LYS A 144 24.63 12.25 -3.65
N LYS A 145 25.38 11.16 -3.87
CA LYS A 145 26.38 11.08 -4.94
C LYS A 145 25.73 11.12 -6.31
N ILE A 146 24.59 10.42 -6.46
CA ILE A 146 23.80 10.42 -7.69
C ILE A 146 23.32 11.84 -7.99
N LEU A 147 22.68 12.51 -7.03
CA LEU A 147 22.16 13.88 -7.21
C LEU A 147 23.25 14.91 -7.51
N VAL A 148 24.45 14.78 -6.92
CA VAL A 148 25.58 15.65 -7.24
C VAL A 148 26.11 15.35 -8.65
N LYS A 149 26.25 14.08 -9.03
CA LYS A 149 26.71 13.67 -10.36
C LYS A 149 25.78 14.15 -11.48
N THR A 150 24.47 14.12 -11.24
CA THR A 150 23.45 14.58 -12.20
C THR A 150 23.20 16.10 -12.15
N GLY A 151 23.85 16.83 -11.25
CA GLY A 151 23.66 18.28 -11.07
C GLY A 151 22.31 18.67 -10.44
N LEU A 152 21.52 17.71 -9.96
CA LEU A 152 20.15 17.92 -9.46
C LEU A 152 20.09 18.26 -7.97
N PHE A 153 21.19 18.14 -7.22
CA PHE A 153 21.20 18.30 -5.76
C PHE A 153 20.55 19.62 -5.28
N LYS A 154 20.74 20.72 -6.02
CA LYS A 154 20.19 22.04 -5.68
C LYS A 154 18.66 22.17 -5.86
N LEU A 155 18.01 21.19 -6.51
CA LEU A 155 16.56 21.22 -6.70
C LEU A 155 15.80 20.81 -5.43
N PHE A 156 16.45 20.12 -4.49
CA PHE A 156 15.79 19.52 -3.33
C PHE A 156 16.02 20.36 -2.07
N ASP A 157 14.92 20.71 -1.40
CA ASP A 157 14.90 21.48 -0.15
C ASP A 157 15.18 20.57 1.05
N ALA A 158 14.85 19.28 0.94
CA ALA A 158 15.25 18.25 1.90
C ALA A 158 15.74 16.98 1.21
N PHE A 159 16.64 16.29 1.92
CA PHE A 159 17.26 15.07 1.46
C PHE A 159 17.41 14.09 2.63
N ILE A 160 16.91 12.87 2.42
CA ILE A 160 17.11 11.71 3.29
C ILE A 160 17.61 10.54 2.45
N ASP A 161 18.74 9.97 2.84
CA ASP A 161 19.31 8.78 2.20
C ASP A 161 19.59 7.65 3.17
N GLY A 162 20.11 6.53 2.66
CA GLY A 162 20.46 5.38 3.47
C GLY A 162 21.52 5.67 4.55
N LEU A 163 22.36 6.69 4.39
CA LEU A 163 23.33 7.08 5.42
C LEU A 163 22.66 7.87 6.54
N VAL A 164 21.78 8.81 6.20
CA VAL A 164 20.94 9.54 7.18
C VAL A 164 20.03 8.56 7.93
N SER A 165 19.40 7.63 7.21
CA SER A 165 18.54 6.59 7.81
C SER A 165 19.31 5.73 8.81
N LYS A 166 20.52 5.28 8.48
CA LYS A 166 21.39 4.54 9.42
C LYS A 166 21.78 5.37 10.64
N LYS A 167 22.19 6.63 10.42
CA LYS A 167 22.60 7.53 11.51
C LYS A 167 21.47 7.77 12.51
N LEU A 168 20.24 7.85 12.02
CA LEU A 168 19.03 8.09 12.82
C LEU A 168 18.31 6.80 13.23
N ASN A 169 18.87 5.62 12.93
CA ASN A 169 18.29 4.30 13.20
C ASN A 169 16.84 4.17 12.69
N LEU A 170 16.54 4.73 11.52
CA LEU A 170 15.21 4.68 10.92
C LEU A 170 14.92 3.29 10.37
N LYS A 171 13.68 2.82 10.53
CA LYS A 171 13.21 1.60 9.86
C LYS A 171 13.09 1.87 8.36
N GLY A 172 13.58 0.93 7.55
CA GLY A 172 13.48 1.03 6.09
C GLY A 172 12.05 0.80 5.59
N LYS A 173 11.78 1.21 4.34
CA LYS A 173 10.54 0.89 3.62
C LYS A 173 10.25 -0.63 3.74
N PRO A 174 9.02 -1.05 4.12
CA PRO A 174 7.76 -0.32 4.03
C PRO A 174 7.39 0.52 5.26
N GLU A 175 8.28 0.70 6.23
CA GLU A 175 8.03 1.64 7.33
C GLU A 175 8.18 3.10 6.85
N PRO A 176 7.35 4.03 7.36
CA PRO A 176 7.26 5.40 6.83
C PRO A 176 8.39 6.34 7.27
N ASP A 177 9.28 5.89 8.16
CA ASP A 177 10.26 6.71 8.87
C ASP A 177 11.07 7.65 7.95
N ILE A 178 11.50 7.17 6.79
CA ILE A 178 12.30 7.96 5.85
C ILE A 178 11.51 9.14 5.28
N PHE A 179 10.22 8.93 4.99
CA PHE A 179 9.34 9.97 4.47
C PHE A 179 8.91 10.93 5.58
N LEU A 180 8.64 10.42 6.79
CA LEU A 180 8.31 11.27 7.95
C LEU A 180 9.47 12.21 8.27
N THR A 181 10.70 11.68 8.30
CA THR A 181 11.90 12.50 8.52
C THR A 181 12.09 13.54 7.41
N ALA A 182 11.75 13.21 6.15
CA ALA A 182 11.79 14.18 5.05
C ALA A 182 10.77 15.31 5.26
N CYS A 183 9.54 15.00 5.69
CA CYS A 183 8.54 16.01 6.04
C CYS A 183 8.98 16.91 7.19
N ASP A 184 9.57 16.33 8.24
CA ASP A 184 10.07 17.10 9.38
C ASP A 184 11.16 18.10 8.95
N LYS A 185 12.10 17.66 8.10
CA LYS A 185 13.12 18.56 7.53
C LYS A 185 12.55 19.64 6.63
N LEU A 186 11.47 19.34 5.91
CA LEU A 186 10.77 20.31 5.08
C LEU A 186 9.90 21.26 5.93
N GLY A 187 9.60 20.92 7.18
CA GLY A 187 8.71 21.70 8.05
C GLY A 187 7.28 21.76 7.52
N VAL A 188 6.73 20.60 7.12
CA VAL A 188 5.40 20.46 6.50
C VAL A 188 4.62 19.32 7.14
N ASP A 189 3.31 19.47 7.25
CA ASP A 189 2.44 18.37 7.71
C ASP A 189 2.39 17.26 6.66
N ARG A 190 2.63 16.01 7.07
CA ARG A 190 2.48 14.81 6.23
C ARG A 190 1.12 14.73 5.52
N LYS A 191 0.03 15.20 6.15
CA LYS A 191 -1.31 15.24 5.54
C LYS A 191 -1.43 16.24 4.40
N ARG A 192 -0.44 17.13 4.25
CA ARG A 192 -0.28 18.13 3.19
C ARG A 192 0.90 17.81 2.27
N CYS A 193 1.37 16.56 2.27
CA CYS A 193 2.48 16.11 1.45
C CYS A 193 2.07 15.01 0.47
N VAL A 194 2.68 15.06 -0.72
CA VAL A 194 2.55 14.03 -1.75
C VAL A 194 3.80 13.17 -1.75
N ILE A 195 3.65 11.85 -1.75
CA ILE A 195 4.74 10.90 -1.94
C ILE A 195 4.72 10.41 -3.38
N VAL A 196 5.87 10.37 -4.04
CA VAL A 196 6.03 9.83 -5.38
C VAL A 196 6.99 8.65 -5.35
N GLU A 197 6.52 7.49 -5.79
CA GLU A 197 7.27 6.24 -5.69
C GLU A 197 6.97 5.26 -6.84
N ASP A 198 7.93 4.41 -7.22
CA ASP A 198 7.74 3.33 -8.22
C ASP A 198 7.61 1.92 -7.59
N ALA A 199 8.15 1.73 -6.38
CA ALA A 199 8.14 0.46 -5.66
C ALA A 199 6.98 0.28 -4.67
N VAL A 200 6.50 -0.96 -4.56
CA VAL A 200 5.41 -1.36 -3.64
C VAL A 200 5.73 -1.04 -2.19
N SER A 201 6.95 -1.31 -1.75
CA SER A 201 7.35 -1.05 -0.37
C SER A 201 7.33 0.44 -0.04
N GLY A 202 7.67 1.33 -0.97
CA GLY A 202 7.58 2.76 -0.75
C GLY A 202 6.14 3.29 -0.83
N VAL A 203 5.29 2.72 -1.70
CA VAL A 203 3.85 3.02 -1.70
C VAL A 203 3.20 2.64 -0.37
N GLN A 204 3.51 1.44 0.15
CA GLN A 204 3.06 1.01 1.48
C GLN A 204 3.56 1.95 2.59
N ALA A 205 4.81 2.41 2.51
CA ALA A 205 5.36 3.39 3.44
C ALA A 205 4.62 4.73 3.36
N GLY A 206 4.28 5.20 2.15
CA GLY A 206 3.43 6.38 1.95
C GLY A 206 2.05 6.22 2.59
N LYS A 207 1.40 5.06 2.38
CA LYS A 207 0.07 4.80 2.95
C LYS A 207 0.11 4.70 4.47
N LYS A 208 1.03 3.90 5.02
CA LYS A 208 1.24 3.73 6.48
C LYS A 208 1.61 5.04 7.17
N GLY A 209 2.36 5.90 6.49
CA GLY A 209 2.74 7.22 7.00
C GLY A 209 1.59 8.20 7.14
N GLY A 210 0.43 7.92 6.54
CA GLY A 210 -0.74 8.79 6.54
C GLY A 210 -0.51 10.05 5.70
N PHE A 211 0.23 9.92 4.60
CA PHE A 211 0.51 11.04 3.69
C PHE A 211 -0.74 11.45 2.90
N GLY A 212 -0.82 12.75 2.60
CA GLY A 212 -1.98 13.36 1.94
C GLY A 212 -2.30 12.73 0.59
N LEU A 213 -1.30 12.35 -0.19
CA LEU A 213 -1.46 11.61 -1.44
C LEU A 213 -0.22 10.72 -1.70
N VAL A 214 -0.44 9.50 -2.17
CA VAL A 214 0.60 8.56 -2.58
C VAL A 214 0.45 8.28 -4.06
N LEU A 215 1.43 8.70 -4.84
CA LEU A 215 1.48 8.57 -6.29
C LEU A 215 2.47 7.48 -6.66
N GLY A 216 1.96 6.43 -7.32
CA GLY A 216 2.73 5.34 -7.89
C GLY A 216 3.16 5.64 -9.33
N ILE A 217 4.40 5.30 -9.71
CA ILE A 217 4.85 5.31 -11.10
C ILE A 217 4.95 3.86 -11.60
N ASP A 218 4.07 3.49 -12.52
CA ASP A 218 4.06 2.16 -13.12
C ASP A 218 4.94 2.09 -14.37
N ARG A 219 6.20 1.72 -14.17
CA ARG A 219 7.15 1.45 -15.27
C ARG A 219 7.09 0.01 -15.79
N GLN A 220 6.35 -0.90 -15.14
CA GLN A 220 6.45 -2.35 -15.38
C GLN A 220 5.08 -3.06 -15.50
N LYS A 221 4.00 -2.33 -15.81
CA LYS A 221 2.62 -2.86 -15.89
C LYS A 221 2.10 -3.44 -14.56
N LYS A 222 2.51 -2.84 -13.43
CA LYS A 222 2.17 -3.17 -12.04
C LYS A 222 1.05 -2.28 -11.46
N GLU A 223 0.31 -1.52 -12.26
CA GLU A 223 -0.70 -0.55 -11.79
C GLU A 223 -1.65 -1.09 -10.71
N LYS A 224 -2.30 -2.23 -10.99
CA LYS A 224 -3.23 -2.88 -10.05
C LYS A 224 -2.55 -3.21 -8.72
N TYR A 225 -1.29 -3.61 -8.78
CA TYR A 225 -0.51 -4.01 -7.62
C TYR A 225 -0.08 -2.80 -6.77
N LEU A 226 0.31 -1.69 -7.40
CA LEU A 226 0.60 -0.44 -6.67
C LEU A 226 -0.66 0.11 -5.99
N LYS A 227 -1.81 0.13 -6.69
CA LYS A 227 -3.10 0.55 -6.10
C LYS A 227 -3.50 -0.33 -4.92
N ALA A 228 -3.43 -1.66 -5.07
CA ALA A 228 -3.76 -2.61 -4.00
C ALA A 228 -2.88 -2.44 -2.75
N ASN A 229 -1.68 -1.86 -2.89
CA ASN A 229 -0.73 -1.66 -1.81
C ASN A 229 -0.71 -0.23 -1.24
N GLY A 230 -1.63 0.65 -1.67
CA GLY A 230 -1.85 1.95 -1.05
C GLY A 230 -1.53 3.17 -1.91
N ALA A 231 -1.30 3.01 -3.22
CA ALA A 231 -1.19 4.15 -4.13
C ALA A 231 -2.60 4.72 -4.39
N ASP A 232 -2.76 6.02 -4.20
CA ASP A 232 -4.01 6.73 -4.48
C ASP A 232 -4.16 7.03 -5.97
N LEU A 233 -3.03 7.34 -6.63
CA LEU A 233 -2.93 7.59 -8.06
C LEU A 233 -1.77 6.77 -8.63
N VAL A 234 -1.93 6.22 -9.83
CA VAL A 234 -0.83 5.56 -10.54
C VAL A 234 -0.76 6.07 -11.97
N VAL A 235 0.43 6.44 -12.42
CA VAL A 235 0.72 6.92 -13.78
C VAL A 235 1.89 6.15 -14.38
N LYS A 236 2.06 6.11 -15.70
CA LYS A 236 3.23 5.44 -16.30
C LYS A 236 4.42 6.37 -16.36
N ASP A 237 4.19 7.67 -16.48
CA ASP A 237 5.19 8.72 -16.47
C ASP A 237 4.64 9.99 -15.81
N LEU A 238 5.49 10.75 -15.11
CA LEU A 238 5.06 12.01 -14.49
C LEU A 238 4.74 13.11 -15.51
N GLY A 239 5.19 12.98 -16.75
CA GLY A 239 4.80 13.86 -17.86
C GLY A 239 3.32 13.77 -18.24
N GLU A 240 2.59 12.76 -17.73
CA GLU A 240 1.12 12.69 -17.83
C GLU A 240 0.42 13.68 -16.89
N LEU A 241 1.16 14.28 -15.95
CA LEU A 241 0.64 15.14 -14.91
C LEU A 241 1.21 16.55 -15.01
N ASN A 242 0.44 17.48 -14.46
CA ASN A 242 0.90 18.82 -14.14
C ASN A 242 0.46 19.16 -12.71
N PHE A 243 0.83 20.35 -12.23
CA PHE A 243 0.50 20.81 -10.89
C PHE A 243 -1.01 20.71 -10.59
N TYR A 244 -1.86 21.12 -11.54
CA TYR A 244 -3.31 21.16 -11.35
C TYR A 244 -3.94 19.76 -11.28
N SER A 245 -3.41 18.80 -12.03
CA SER A 245 -3.86 17.40 -11.96
C SER A 245 -3.65 16.82 -10.55
N ILE A 246 -2.49 17.09 -9.93
CA ILE A 246 -2.22 16.66 -8.54
C ILE A 246 -3.10 17.42 -7.55
N GLU A 247 -3.22 18.73 -7.70
CA GLU A 247 -4.07 19.56 -6.82
C GLU A 247 -5.53 19.09 -6.81
N GLN A 248 -6.07 18.73 -7.97
CA GLN A 248 -7.42 18.18 -8.10
C GLN A 248 -7.51 16.81 -7.41
N CYS A 249 -6.61 15.88 -7.72
CA CYS A 249 -6.59 14.55 -7.11
C CYS A 249 -6.50 14.63 -5.57
N PHE A 250 -5.67 15.54 -5.07
CA PHE A 250 -5.51 15.79 -3.64
C PHE A 250 -6.80 16.28 -2.99
N LYS A 251 -7.51 17.24 -3.62
CA LYS A 251 -8.80 17.74 -3.15
C LYS A 251 -9.87 16.65 -3.15
N GLU A 252 -9.96 15.88 -4.23
CA GLU A 252 -10.93 14.78 -4.36
C GLU A 252 -10.71 13.71 -3.30
N LYS A 253 -9.44 13.37 -3.01
CA LYS A 253 -9.10 12.44 -1.93
C LYS A 253 -9.48 13.00 -0.56
N GLN A 254 -9.07 14.23 -0.24
CA GLN A 254 -9.41 14.85 1.04
C GLN A 254 -10.92 14.95 1.26
N GLU A 255 -11.66 15.34 0.22
CA GLU A 255 -13.11 15.39 0.26
C GLU A 255 -13.68 13.99 0.51
N THR A 256 -13.19 12.99 -0.23
CA THR A 256 -13.64 11.60 -0.04
C THR A 256 -13.37 11.11 1.37
N GLU A 257 -12.18 11.36 1.93
CA GLU A 257 -11.81 10.95 3.28
C GLU A 257 -12.63 11.67 4.36
N ARG A 258 -12.88 12.98 4.20
CA ARG A 258 -13.75 13.76 5.12
C ARG A 258 -15.17 13.21 5.20
N TRP A 259 -15.68 12.70 4.08
CA TRP A 259 -17.02 12.14 3.99
C TRP A 259 -17.06 10.61 4.14
N SER A 260 -15.99 9.98 4.64
CA SER A 260 -15.95 8.53 4.77
C SER A 260 -15.66 8.06 6.19
N ILE A 261 -16.38 7.03 6.60
CA ILE A 261 -16.02 6.18 7.74
C ILE A 261 -15.33 4.95 7.17
N CYS A 262 -14.09 4.68 7.59
CA CYS A 262 -13.26 3.60 7.05
C CYS A 262 -12.74 2.68 8.16
N TYR A 263 -12.85 1.37 7.94
CA TYR A 263 -12.27 0.32 8.77
C TYR A 263 -11.38 -0.57 7.89
N ASN A 264 -10.13 -0.79 8.28
CA ASN A 264 -9.12 -1.53 7.48
C ASN A 264 -8.81 -2.92 8.06
N ASP A 265 -9.71 -3.42 8.90
CA ASP A 265 -9.58 -4.66 9.64
C ASP A 265 -10.98 -5.25 9.90
N TYR A 266 -11.01 -6.54 10.21
CA TYR A 266 -12.20 -7.22 10.69
C TYR A 266 -12.03 -7.56 12.17
N SER A 267 -12.86 -6.98 13.04
CA SER A 267 -12.82 -7.21 14.49
C SER A 267 -14.17 -7.71 14.95
N GLN A 268 -14.24 -9.00 15.34
CA GLN A 268 -15.48 -9.62 15.78
C GLN A 268 -16.10 -8.91 16.99
N GLU A 269 -15.27 -8.38 17.89
CA GLU A 269 -15.73 -7.66 19.09
C GLU A 269 -16.40 -6.32 18.74
N GLU A 270 -15.98 -5.68 17.65
CA GLU A 270 -16.49 -4.37 17.25
C GLU A 270 -17.59 -4.43 16.18
N GLU A 271 -17.86 -5.60 15.58
CA GLU A 271 -18.76 -5.69 14.43
C GLU A 271 -20.16 -5.16 14.74
N SER A 272 -20.74 -5.44 15.90
CA SER A 272 -22.06 -4.88 16.26
C SER A 272 -22.10 -3.34 16.20
N ILE A 273 -21.03 -2.67 16.63
CA ILE A 273 -20.91 -1.20 16.56
C ILE A 273 -20.70 -0.76 15.12
N ARG A 274 -19.75 -1.39 14.42
CA ARG A 274 -19.40 -1.01 13.04
C ARG A 274 -20.55 -1.22 12.07
N GLU A 275 -21.35 -2.27 12.26
CA GLU A 275 -22.60 -2.51 11.53
C GLU A 275 -23.60 -1.38 11.73
N SER A 276 -23.71 -0.86 12.96
CA SER A 276 -24.61 0.28 13.25
C SER A 276 -24.10 1.55 12.56
N LEU A 277 -22.81 1.86 12.69
CA LEU A 277 -22.17 3.05 12.10
C LEU A 277 -22.15 3.02 10.57
N CYS A 278 -22.10 1.83 9.97
CA CYS A 278 -22.09 1.64 8.52
C CYS A 278 -23.48 1.41 7.92
N THR A 279 -24.55 1.81 8.61
CA THR A 279 -25.92 1.70 8.10
C THR A 279 -26.11 2.56 6.85
N VAL A 280 -26.73 1.98 5.81
CA VAL A 280 -27.22 2.72 4.64
C VAL A 280 -28.73 2.85 4.72
N GLY A 281 -29.27 4.03 4.46
CA GLY A 281 -30.71 4.26 4.52
C GLY A 281 -31.13 5.46 3.68
N ASN A 282 -32.43 5.53 3.39
CA ASN A 282 -33.00 6.54 2.49
C ASN A 282 -34.23 7.25 3.08
N GLY A 283 -34.42 7.16 4.40
CA GLY A 283 -35.58 7.70 5.12
C GLY A 283 -36.83 6.81 5.08
N TYR A 284 -36.97 5.92 4.09
CA TYR A 284 -38.02 4.90 4.09
C TYR A 284 -37.57 3.61 4.77
N PHE A 285 -36.37 3.14 4.46
CA PHE A 285 -35.75 2.02 5.17
C PHE A 285 -34.27 2.28 5.44
N GLY A 286 -33.74 1.58 6.44
CA GLY A 286 -32.32 1.53 6.77
C GLY A 286 -31.87 0.09 6.93
N THR A 287 -30.72 -0.23 6.37
CA THR A 287 -30.09 -1.55 6.49
C THR A 287 -28.71 -1.40 7.11
N ARG A 288 -28.48 -2.10 8.22
CA ARG A 288 -27.22 -2.10 8.95
C ARG A 288 -26.06 -2.48 8.03
N GLY A 289 -24.88 -1.98 8.35
CA GLY A 289 -23.59 -2.24 7.70
C GLY A 289 -23.06 -3.68 7.83
N ALA A 290 -23.95 -4.65 8.03
CA ALA A 290 -23.63 -6.07 8.16
C ALA A 290 -23.06 -6.64 6.87
N ILE A 291 -22.22 -7.64 7.05
CA ILE A 291 -21.58 -8.41 5.99
C ILE A 291 -22.63 -9.20 5.20
N GLU A 292 -22.55 -9.18 3.87
CA GLU A 292 -23.53 -9.85 3.00
C GLU A 292 -23.59 -11.37 3.22
N GLU A 293 -22.45 -12.00 3.54
CA GLU A 293 -22.36 -13.45 3.77
C GLU A 293 -22.84 -13.86 5.17
N SER A 294 -23.02 -12.92 6.10
CA SER A 294 -23.32 -13.23 7.50
C SER A 294 -24.82 -13.42 7.75
N LYS A 295 -25.13 -14.46 8.52
CA LYS A 295 -26.44 -14.61 9.17
C LYS A 295 -26.40 -13.99 10.57
N ALA A 296 -27.57 -13.69 11.12
CA ALA A 296 -27.67 -13.27 12.52
C ALA A 296 -27.05 -14.33 13.44
N ASN A 297 -26.06 -13.91 14.22
CA ASN A 297 -25.32 -14.73 15.17
C ASN A 297 -24.87 -13.85 16.36
N GLY A 298 -24.01 -14.37 17.24
CA GLY A 298 -23.53 -13.61 18.41
C GLY A 298 -22.58 -12.44 18.10
N ILE A 299 -22.13 -12.30 16.85
CA ILE A 299 -21.14 -11.31 16.37
C ILE A 299 -21.81 -10.32 15.40
N ASN A 300 -22.50 -10.85 14.40
CA ASN A 300 -23.15 -10.10 13.33
C ASN A 300 -24.66 -10.07 13.52
N TYR A 301 -25.26 -8.90 13.34
CA TYR A 301 -26.70 -8.71 13.40
C TYR A 301 -27.21 -7.96 12.16
N PRO A 302 -27.37 -8.66 11.01
CA PRO A 302 -27.96 -8.05 9.83
C PRO A 302 -29.38 -7.61 10.15
N GLY A 303 -29.61 -6.31 9.99
CA GLY A 303 -30.88 -5.67 10.33
C GLY A 303 -31.36 -4.76 9.21
N THR A 304 -32.61 -4.92 8.80
CA THR A 304 -33.32 -3.96 7.93
C THR A 304 -34.52 -3.44 8.69
N TYR A 305 -34.69 -2.13 8.74
CA TYR A 305 -35.77 -1.47 9.46
C TYR A 305 -36.50 -0.55 8.50
N ILE A 306 -37.83 -0.61 8.50
CA ILE A 306 -38.69 0.21 7.65
C ILE A 306 -39.40 1.22 8.56
N ALA A 307 -39.36 2.50 8.17
CA ALA A 307 -40.03 3.56 8.89
C ALA A 307 -41.54 3.25 9.02
N GLY A 308 -42.07 3.39 10.24
CA GLY A 308 -43.47 3.07 10.52
C GLY A 308 -43.75 1.62 10.90
N ILE A 309 -42.77 0.70 10.82
CA ILE A 309 -42.94 -0.69 11.25
C ILE A 309 -42.37 -0.89 12.66
N TYR A 310 -43.27 -0.93 13.63
CA TYR A 310 -42.97 -1.13 15.04
C TYR A 310 -43.75 -2.32 15.60
N ASN A 311 -43.21 -2.97 16.62
CA ASN A 311 -43.89 -3.99 17.40
C ASN A 311 -43.89 -3.58 18.88
N ARG A 312 -45.03 -3.74 19.55
CA ARG A 312 -45.13 -3.45 20.97
C ARG A 312 -44.68 -4.66 21.78
N LEU A 313 -43.58 -4.50 22.49
CA LEU A 313 -43.04 -5.53 23.38
C LEU A 313 -43.00 -5.01 24.81
N LYS A 314 -43.12 -5.93 25.77
CA LYS A 314 -43.02 -5.62 27.20
C LYS A 314 -41.70 -6.12 27.74
N THR A 315 -40.86 -5.22 28.22
CA THR A 315 -39.57 -5.54 28.83
C THR A 315 -39.64 -5.31 30.33
N LYS A 316 -39.15 -6.27 31.12
CA LYS A 316 -39.07 -6.13 32.58
C LYS A 316 -37.79 -5.37 32.95
N ILE A 317 -37.95 -4.12 33.40
CA ILE A 317 -36.85 -3.25 33.86
C ILE A 317 -37.10 -2.95 35.34
N GLU A 318 -36.15 -3.32 36.20
CA GLU A 318 -36.22 -3.10 37.67
C GLU A 318 -37.54 -3.59 38.31
N GLY A 319 -38.04 -4.74 37.87
CA GLY A 319 -39.27 -5.33 38.41
C GLY A 319 -40.57 -4.77 37.82
N ARG A 320 -40.51 -3.72 37.00
CA ARG A 320 -41.67 -3.14 36.28
C ARG A 320 -41.72 -3.63 34.85
N LEU A 321 -42.91 -3.96 34.35
CA LEU A 321 -43.14 -4.22 32.93
C LEU A 321 -43.34 -2.89 32.22
N ILE A 322 -42.41 -2.55 31.33
CA ILE A 322 -42.47 -1.36 30.47
C ILE A 322 -42.82 -1.82 29.07
N GLU A 323 -43.89 -1.25 28.50
CA GLU A 323 -44.26 -1.47 27.09
C GLU A 323 -43.52 -0.45 26.23
N ASN A 324 -42.79 -0.93 25.22
CA ASN A 324 -42.01 -0.13 24.29
C ASN A 324 -42.44 -0.44 22.85
N GLU A 325 -42.37 0.58 21.98
CA GLU A 325 -42.47 0.39 20.53
C GLU A 325 -41.07 0.12 19.97
N ASP A 326 -40.79 -1.16 19.74
CA ASP A 326 -39.49 -1.61 19.23
C ASP A 326 -39.51 -1.69 17.70
N MET A 327 -38.40 -1.29 17.07
CA MET A 327 -38.25 -1.43 15.63
C MET A 327 -38.21 -2.90 15.23
N VAL A 328 -39.01 -3.28 14.23
CA VAL A 328 -39.04 -4.65 13.71
C VAL A 328 -37.90 -4.86 12.74
N ASN A 329 -37.08 -5.89 12.98
CA ASN A 329 -36.10 -6.34 12.00
C ASN A 329 -36.83 -7.04 10.84
N CYS A 330 -36.95 -6.34 9.71
CA CYS A 330 -37.56 -6.80 8.47
C CYS A 330 -36.66 -7.80 7.72
N PRO A 331 -37.19 -8.51 6.70
CA PRO A 331 -36.41 -9.48 5.93
C PRO A 331 -35.06 -8.94 5.42
N ASN A 332 -34.00 -9.72 5.64
CA ASN A 332 -32.64 -9.37 5.26
C ASN A 332 -32.43 -9.58 3.75
N TRP A 333 -32.35 -8.48 3.00
CA TRP A 333 -32.07 -8.50 1.56
C TRP A 333 -30.58 -8.59 1.20
N LEU A 334 -29.68 -8.56 2.20
CA LEU A 334 -28.23 -8.61 1.98
C LEU A 334 -27.69 -10.03 1.75
N LEU A 335 -28.42 -11.06 2.16
CA LEU A 335 -27.89 -12.40 2.36
C LEU A 335 -27.43 -13.04 1.03
N LEU A 336 -26.14 -12.90 0.73
CA LEU A 336 -25.47 -13.45 -0.43
C LEU A 336 -24.18 -14.12 0.06
N THR A 337 -24.05 -15.41 -0.20
CA THR A 337 -22.87 -16.21 0.16
C THR A 337 -22.50 -17.16 -0.98
N PHE A 338 -21.30 -17.73 -0.91
CA PHE A 338 -20.77 -18.64 -1.93
C PHE A 338 -19.88 -19.71 -1.28
N LYS A 339 -19.46 -20.68 -2.09
CA LYS A 339 -18.46 -21.71 -1.73
C LYS A 339 -17.43 -21.84 -2.84
N ILE A 340 -16.19 -22.20 -2.49
CA ILE A 340 -15.12 -22.41 -3.47
C ILE A 340 -15.00 -23.91 -3.76
N GLY A 341 -15.52 -24.34 -4.92
CA GLY A 341 -15.52 -25.75 -5.31
C GLY A 341 -16.41 -26.60 -4.40
N LYS A 342 -15.81 -27.57 -3.70
CA LYS A 342 -16.50 -28.46 -2.74
C LYS A 342 -16.29 -28.06 -1.27
N GLY A 343 -15.78 -26.86 -1.00
CA GLY A 343 -15.60 -26.36 0.36
C GLY A 343 -16.90 -25.96 1.04
N GLU A 344 -16.76 -25.50 2.30
CA GLU A 344 -17.83 -24.92 3.09
C GLU A 344 -18.31 -23.57 2.53
N TRP A 345 -19.50 -23.16 2.96
CA TRP A 345 -19.98 -21.80 2.71
C TRP A 345 -19.07 -20.79 3.43
N ILE A 346 -18.77 -19.68 2.76
CA ILE A 346 -17.92 -18.64 3.34
C ILE A 346 -18.55 -18.05 4.60
N ASP A 347 -17.76 -18.00 5.66
CA ASP A 347 -18.03 -17.33 6.93
C ASP A 347 -16.79 -16.52 7.33
N LEU A 348 -16.93 -15.19 7.34
CA LEU A 348 -15.86 -14.25 7.68
C LEU A 348 -15.43 -14.32 9.15
N ASN A 349 -16.24 -14.95 10.01
CA ASN A 349 -15.84 -15.23 11.38
C ASN A 349 -14.88 -16.42 11.51
N ARG A 350 -14.69 -17.21 10.45
CA ARG A 350 -13.91 -18.46 10.47
C ARG A 350 -12.79 -18.50 9.44
N VAL A 351 -12.99 -17.89 8.26
CA VAL A 351 -12.00 -17.90 7.18
C VAL A 351 -10.80 -17.01 7.50
N GLY A 352 -9.61 -17.39 7.02
CA GLY A 352 -8.42 -16.54 7.14
C GLY A 352 -8.59 -15.26 6.33
N ILE A 353 -8.55 -14.10 6.99
CA ILE A 353 -8.60 -12.79 6.32
C ILE A 353 -7.17 -12.29 6.13
N ILE A 354 -6.77 -12.05 4.87
CA ILE A 354 -5.47 -11.45 4.52
C ILE A 354 -5.54 -9.93 4.63
N SER A 355 -6.61 -9.34 4.10
CA SER A 355 -6.85 -7.89 4.15
C SER A 355 -8.33 -7.61 4.15
N PHE A 356 -8.75 -6.57 4.86
CA PHE A 356 -10.15 -6.13 4.93
C PHE A 356 -10.21 -4.62 4.80
N GLU A 357 -11.20 -4.12 4.08
CA GLU A 357 -11.57 -2.71 4.01
C GLU A 357 -13.10 -2.61 3.98
N ARG A 358 -13.67 -1.79 4.85
CA ARG A 358 -15.08 -1.37 4.81
C ARG A 358 -15.13 0.16 4.86
N LYS A 359 -15.88 0.76 3.95
CA LYS A 359 -15.94 2.21 3.77
C LYS A 359 -17.38 2.67 3.51
N LEU A 360 -17.94 3.44 4.43
CA LEU A 360 -19.20 4.16 4.20
C LEU A 360 -18.89 5.57 3.72
N ASN A 361 -19.25 5.91 2.47
CA ASN A 361 -19.20 7.27 1.98
C ASN A 361 -20.53 7.98 2.28
N LEU A 362 -20.51 8.88 3.26
CA LEU A 362 -21.66 9.62 3.75
C LEU A 362 -22.22 10.61 2.71
N LYS A 363 -21.38 11.14 1.81
CA LYS A 363 -21.81 12.07 0.77
C LYS A 363 -22.56 11.39 -0.37
N LYS A 364 -22.15 10.18 -0.74
CA LYS A 364 -22.74 9.38 -1.83
C LYS A 364 -23.77 8.35 -1.33
N GLY A 365 -23.81 8.08 -0.02
CA GLY A 365 -24.66 7.03 0.56
C GLY A 365 -24.27 5.61 0.14
N ILE A 366 -22.98 5.36 -0.15
CA ILE A 366 -22.49 4.07 -0.62
C ILE A 366 -21.66 3.40 0.47
N LEU A 367 -22.05 2.17 0.86
CA LEU A 367 -21.20 1.29 1.65
C LEU A 367 -20.43 0.37 0.71
N PHE A 368 -19.10 0.47 0.75
CA PHE A 368 -18.16 -0.37 0.02
C PHE A 368 -17.46 -1.34 0.97
N ARG A 369 -17.17 -2.55 0.50
CA ARG A 369 -16.31 -3.51 1.19
C ARG A 369 -15.39 -4.20 0.19
N LYS A 370 -14.15 -4.43 0.62
CA LYS A 370 -13.15 -5.24 -0.06
C LYS A 370 -12.50 -6.17 0.95
N VAL A 371 -12.48 -7.47 0.65
CA VAL A 371 -11.79 -8.45 1.50
C VAL A 371 -11.04 -9.44 0.65
N ILE A 372 -9.81 -9.76 1.07
CA ILE A 372 -9.03 -10.86 0.52
C ILE A 372 -9.04 -11.95 1.59
N ILE A 373 -9.63 -13.09 1.25
CA ILE A 373 -9.66 -14.26 2.12
C ILE A 373 -8.67 -15.31 1.60
N LYS A 374 -8.21 -16.15 2.52
CA LYS A 374 -7.35 -17.29 2.25
C LYS A 374 -8.05 -18.56 2.70
N ASP A 375 -8.15 -19.53 1.79
CA ASP A 375 -8.71 -20.83 2.13
C ASP A 375 -7.64 -21.82 2.66
N ASP A 376 -8.09 -23.00 3.10
CA ASP A 376 -7.24 -24.07 3.64
C ASP A 376 -6.22 -24.62 2.63
N LYS A 377 -6.41 -24.34 1.33
CA LYS A 377 -5.50 -24.71 0.25
C LYS A 377 -4.55 -23.57 -0.13
N ASN A 378 -4.49 -22.51 0.69
CA ASN A 378 -3.72 -21.31 0.47
C ASN A 378 -4.09 -20.52 -0.80
N ARG A 379 -5.29 -20.72 -1.36
CA ARG A 379 -5.80 -19.90 -2.45
C ARG A 379 -6.33 -18.60 -1.89
N GLU A 380 -6.07 -17.51 -2.59
CA GLU A 380 -6.57 -16.18 -2.25
C GLU A 380 -7.81 -15.89 -3.10
N THR A 381 -8.82 -15.28 -2.49
CA THR A 381 -10.05 -14.86 -3.19
C THR A 381 -10.37 -13.43 -2.82
N LEU A 382 -10.57 -12.60 -3.84
CA LEU A 382 -10.95 -11.21 -3.68
C LEU A 382 -12.47 -11.10 -3.75
N ILE A 383 -13.06 -10.53 -2.70
CA ILE A 383 -14.48 -10.21 -2.63
C ILE A 383 -14.62 -8.69 -2.57
N GLU A 384 -15.40 -8.11 -3.48
CA GLU A 384 -15.74 -6.69 -3.49
C GLU A 384 -17.25 -6.52 -3.50
N SER A 385 -17.79 -5.74 -2.56
CA SER A 385 -19.21 -5.38 -2.52
C SER A 385 -19.41 -3.86 -2.45
N SER A 386 -20.51 -3.39 -3.02
CA SER A 386 -20.97 -2.00 -2.91
C SER A 386 -22.47 -1.99 -2.81
N ARG A 387 -23.04 -1.21 -1.89
CA ARG A 387 -24.49 -1.12 -1.75
C ARG A 387 -25.00 0.27 -1.41
N ILE A 388 -26.25 0.48 -1.74
CA ILE A 388 -27.01 1.71 -1.49
C ILE A 388 -28.44 1.39 -1.02
N ALA A 389 -29.02 2.32 -0.29
CA ALA A 389 -30.48 2.52 -0.22
C ALA A 389 -30.80 3.74 -1.10
N SER A 390 -31.62 3.58 -2.13
CA SER A 390 -31.81 4.63 -3.14
C SER A 390 -32.61 5.80 -2.57
N MET A 391 -32.06 7.00 -2.66
CA MET A 391 -32.79 8.25 -2.37
C MET A 391 -33.76 8.63 -3.50
N ALA A 392 -33.51 8.18 -4.73
CA ALA A 392 -34.35 8.48 -5.89
C ALA A 392 -35.60 7.59 -5.96
N ASN A 393 -35.52 6.36 -5.47
CA ASN A 393 -36.65 5.46 -5.30
C ASN A 393 -36.57 4.81 -3.90
N PRO A 394 -37.42 5.22 -2.95
CA PRO A 394 -37.31 4.82 -1.55
C PRO A 394 -37.48 3.31 -1.32
N HIS A 395 -38.05 2.57 -2.28
CA HIS A 395 -38.29 1.13 -2.17
C HIS A 395 -37.17 0.25 -2.76
N ILE A 396 -36.08 0.87 -3.25
CA ILE A 396 -34.98 0.15 -3.89
C ILE A 396 -33.74 0.15 -3.00
N GLY A 397 -33.28 -1.05 -2.63
CA GLY A 397 -31.91 -1.34 -2.24
C GLY A 397 -31.17 -2.01 -3.40
N ALA A 398 -29.87 -1.73 -3.55
CA ALA A 398 -29.06 -2.37 -4.59
C ALA A 398 -27.70 -2.80 -4.03
N ILE A 399 -27.24 -3.98 -4.45
CA ILE A 399 -25.91 -4.52 -4.15
C ILE A 399 -25.23 -4.86 -5.48
N LYS A 400 -24.00 -4.40 -5.63
CA LYS A 400 -23.04 -4.97 -6.58
C LYS A 400 -22.08 -5.85 -5.78
N TYR A 401 -21.91 -7.09 -6.22
CA TYR A 401 -21.06 -8.07 -5.55
C TYR A 401 -20.18 -8.77 -6.59
N THR A 402 -18.87 -8.86 -6.34
CA THR A 402 -17.88 -9.42 -7.27
C THR A 402 -16.93 -10.33 -6.53
N ILE A 403 -16.66 -11.49 -7.13
CA ILE A 403 -15.71 -12.50 -6.63
C ILE A 403 -14.69 -12.73 -7.74
N THR A 404 -13.39 -12.67 -7.40
CA THR A 404 -12.29 -12.91 -8.36
C THR A 404 -11.23 -13.83 -7.79
#